data_AF-A0A821TRA1-F1
#
_entry.id   AF-A0A821TRA1-F1
#
_cell.length_a   1.000
_cell.length_b   1.000
_cell.length_c   1.000
_cell.angle_alpha   90.00
_cell.angle_beta   90.00
_cell.angle_gamma   90.00
#
_symmetry.space_group_name_H-M   'P 1'
#
loop_
_entity.id
_entity.type
_entity.pdbx_description
1 polymer ?
#
loop_
_entity_poly.entity_id
_entity_poly.type
_entity_poly.pdbx_seq_one_letter_code
_entity_poly.pdbx_strand_id
1 'polypeptide(L)'
;MNAADLKYLSTNMASSREEEGNQRGRPVNERFPFQSQHPQAKAYVLMKYSEPHVPILYGPQIPRQYRDDTRERYCRAPLTLFVPWRTVTDLCDLNQTWEDAFKSRQEYISIHSWKIIENIQLLHECRKDRDEHLLQVITEAQTDNDG
;
A
#
# COMPACT_ATOMS: atom_id res chain seq x y z
N MET A 1 -13.58 3.08 -3.26
CA MET A 1 -13.48 1.62 -3.08
C MET A 1 -13.89 1.00 -4.40
N ASN A 2 -13.02 0.18 -4.97
CA ASN A 2 -13.32 -0.55 -6.21
C ASN A 2 -14.16 -1.78 -5.87
N ALA A 3 -14.85 -2.38 -6.86
CA ALA A 3 -15.72 -3.53 -6.66
C ALA A 3 -14.99 -4.74 -6.04
N ALA A 4 -13.68 -4.87 -6.25
CA ALA A 4 -12.84 -5.90 -5.64
C ALA A 4 -12.71 -5.78 -4.11
N ASP A 5 -12.76 -4.55 -3.58
CA ASP A 5 -12.67 -4.28 -2.13
C ASP A 5 -13.91 -4.80 -1.39
N LEU A 6 -15.06 -4.83 -2.08
CA LEU A 6 -16.35 -5.22 -1.51
C LEU A 6 -16.42 -6.71 -1.15
N LYS A 7 -15.64 -7.58 -1.82
CA LYS A 7 -15.62 -9.03 -1.56
C LYS A 7 -15.10 -9.35 -0.14
N TYR A 8 -14.25 -8.49 0.40
CA TYR A 8 -13.64 -8.69 1.73
C TYR A 8 -14.42 -8.01 2.86
N LEU A 9 -15.44 -7.21 2.52
CA LEU A 9 -16.39 -6.66 3.47
C LEU A 9 -17.51 -7.68 3.64
N SER A 10 -17.74 -8.15 4.87
CA SER A 10 -18.83 -9.06 5.19
C SER A 10 -20.16 -8.45 4.71
N THR A 11 -20.86 -9.10 3.78
CA THR A 11 -22.19 -8.72 3.27
C THR A 11 -23.30 -8.93 4.31
N ASN A 12 -23.03 -8.67 5.58
CA ASN A 12 -24.09 -8.49 6.56
C ASN A 12 -24.31 -7.00 6.69
N MET A 13 -25.22 -6.52 5.84
CA MET A 13 -26.04 -5.33 6.01
C MET A 13 -25.37 -4.27 6.89
N ALA A 14 -24.79 -3.25 6.26
CA ALA A 14 -24.80 -1.93 6.88
C ALA A 14 -26.26 -1.71 7.32
N SER A 15 -26.52 -1.80 8.62
CA SER A 15 -27.78 -1.38 9.20
C SER A 15 -27.78 0.14 9.06
N SER A 16 -28.07 0.62 7.85
CA SER A 16 -28.57 1.94 7.59
C SER A 16 -29.88 2.04 8.36
N ARG A 17 -29.81 2.33 9.66
CA ARG A 17 -30.92 3.01 10.30
C ARG A 17 -30.97 4.35 9.61
N GLU A 18 -31.87 4.46 8.65
CA GLU A 18 -32.30 5.73 8.08
C GLU A 18 -32.91 6.54 9.22
N GLU A 19 -32.06 7.23 9.97
CA GLU A 19 -32.51 8.32 10.82
C GLU A 19 -32.71 9.54 9.91
N GLU A 20 -33.87 9.57 9.25
CA GLU A 20 -34.44 10.81 8.72
C GLU A 20 -34.72 11.75 9.90
N GLY A 21 -33.72 12.55 10.26
CA GLY A 21 -33.86 13.49 11.35
C GLY A 21 -32.74 14.51 11.35
N ASN A 22 -32.92 15.61 10.61
CA ASN A 22 -32.25 16.91 10.73
C ASN A 22 -30.98 16.94 11.63
N GLN A 23 -29.92 16.20 11.27
CA GLN A 23 -28.75 16.07 12.12
C GLN A 23 -27.85 17.30 11.93
N ARG A 24 -27.97 18.29 12.81
CA ARG A 24 -26.97 19.36 12.95
C ARG A 24 -25.72 18.76 13.62
N GLY A 25 -24.62 18.65 12.89
CA GLY A 25 -23.33 18.18 13.43
C GLY A 25 -22.43 17.53 12.38
N ARG A 26 -21.22 17.10 12.80
CA ARG A 26 -20.32 16.31 11.95
C ARG A 26 -21.01 14.98 11.61
N PRO A 27 -21.07 14.56 10.33
CA PRO A 27 -21.69 13.30 9.95
C PRO A 27 -21.01 12.12 10.66
N VAL A 28 -21.82 11.13 11.05
CA VAL A 28 -21.34 9.94 11.75
C VAL A 28 -20.49 9.09 10.79
N ASN A 29 -19.32 8.66 11.25
CA ASN A 29 -18.46 7.74 10.51
C ASN A 29 -19.16 6.40 10.26
N GLU A 30 -18.97 5.83 9.07
CA GLU A 30 -19.45 4.49 8.72
C GLU A 30 -18.83 3.44 9.66
N ARG A 31 -19.66 2.50 10.15
CA ARG A 31 -19.25 1.45 11.08
C ARG A 31 -19.53 0.07 10.48
N PHE A 32 -18.59 -0.84 10.64
CA PHE A 32 -18.67 -2.21 10.12
C PHE A 32 -18.41 -3.22 11.23
N PRO A 33 -19.19 -4.30 11.33
CA PRO A 33 -18.89 -5.37 12.26
C PRO A 33 -17.63 -6.12 11.82
N PHE A 34 -16.89 -6.67 12.78
CA PHE A 34 -15.90 -7.70 12.46
C PHE A 34 -16.61 -8.96 11.95
N GLN A 35 -15.85 -9.84 11.29
CA GLN A 35 -16.33 -11.18 11.00
C GLN A 35 -16.61 -11.95 12.29
N SER A 36 -17.58 -12.86 12.25
CA SER A 36 -17.99 -13.66 13.41
C SER A 36 -16.84 -14.44 14.05
N GLN A 37 -15.85 -14.89 13.25
CA GLN A 37 -14.66 -15.58 13.76
C GLN A 37 -13.61 -14.68 14.44
N HIS A 38 -13.74 -13.35 14.39
CA HIS A 38 -12.73 -12.45 14.94
C HIS A 38 -12.81 -12.43 16.48
N PRO A 39 -11.68 -12.51 17.23
CA PRO A 39 -11.69 -12.55 18.69
C PRO A 39 -12.43 -11.38 19.35
N GLN A 40 -12.44 -10.22 18.69
CA GLN A 40 -13.05 -8.99 19.16
C GLN A 40 -14.47 -8.72 18.59
N ALA A 41 -15.04 -9.64 17.82
CA ALA A 41 -16.29 -9.41 17.09
C ALA A 41 -17.50 -9.06 17.98
N LYS A 42 -17.51 -9.54 19.23
CA LYS A 42 -18.59 -9.26 20.19
C LYS A 42 -18.45 -7.92 20.91
N ALA A 43 -17.25 -7.36 20.98
CA ALA A 43 -16.94 -6.21 21.83
C ALA A 43 -16.59 -4.93 21.05
N TYR A 44 -16.16 -5.06 19.80
CA TYR A 44 -15.66 -3.94 19.00
C TYR A 44 -16.30 -3.89 17.61
N VAL A 45 -16.25 -2.71 17.00
CA VAL A 45 -16.64 -2.48 15.60
C VAL A 45 -15.56 -1.70 14.88
N LEU A 46 -15.41 -1.95 13.59
CA LEU A 46 -14.53 -1.19 12.71
C LEU A 46 -15.19 0.14 12.37
N MET A 47 -14.43 1.22 12.40
CA MET A 47 -14.88 2.55 12.02
C MET A 47 -14.06 3.01 10.81
N LYS A 48 -14.75 3.43 9.76
CA LYS A 48 -14.11 4.03 8.59
C LYS A 48 -13.95 5.52 8.83
N TYR A 49 -12.74 6.03 8.61
CA TYR A 49 -12.49 7.46 8.70
C TYR A 49 -13.28 8.20 7.61
N SER A 50 -13.87 9.35 7.97
CA SER A 50 -14.57 10.23 7.03
C SER A 50 -13.63 10.90 6.02
N GLU A 51 -12.38 11.09 6.41
CA GLU A 51 -11.36 11.77 5.62
C GLU A 51 -10.20 10.82 5.28
N PRO A 52 -9.59 10.94 4.09
CA PRO A 52 -8.41 10.17 3.74
C PRO A 52 -7.23 10.53 4.65
N HIS A 53 -6.59 9.51 5.23
CA HIS A 53 -5.34 9.66 5.97
C HIS A 53 -4.22 8.95 5.23
N VAL A 54 -3.05 9.58 5.18
CA VAL A 54 -1.83 8.98 4.62
C VAL A 54 -1.08 8.29 5.76
N PRO A 55 -0.95 6.96 5.75
CA PRO A 55 -0.21 6.25 6.78
C PRO A 55 1.29 6.58 6.67
N ILE A 56 1.93 6.79 7.82
CA ILE A 56 3.38 6.86 7.92
C ILE A 56 3.90 5.42 8.03
N LEU A 57 4.65 4.98 7.03
CA LEU A 57 5.26 3.66 7.02
C LEU A 57 6.54 3.67 7.87
N TYR A 58 6.55 2.90 8.95
CA TYR A 58 7.73 2.69 9.78
C TYR A 58 8.52 1.46 9.31
N GLY A 59 9.84 1.60 9.22
CA GLY A 59 10.75 0.51 8.85
C GLY A 59 11.62 0.81 7.64
N PRO A 60 12.23 -0.22 7.04
CA PRO A 60 13.07 -0.06 5.85
C PRO A 60 12.29 0.55 4.69
N GLN A 61 12.97 1.36 3.86
CA GLN A 61 12.37 1.89 2.64
C GLN A 61 11.96 0.76 1.69
N ILE A 62 10.86 0.99 0.96
CA ILE A 62 10.41 0.11 -0.11
C ILE A 62 11.54 0.04 -1.15
N PRO A 63 12.05 -1.16 -1.48
CA PRO A 63 13.17 -1.31 -2.42
C PRO A 63 12.82 -0.81 -3.82
N ARG A 64 13.85 -0.59 -4.65
CA ARG A 64 13.68 -0.23 -6.06
C ARG A 64 13.32 -1.47 -6.88
N GLN A 65 12.58 -1.28 -7.97
CA GLN A 65 12.07 -2.41 -8.76
C GLN A 65 13.11 -3.21 -9.56
N TYR A 66 14.18 -2.56 -10.05
CA TYR A 66 15.13 -3.09 -11.02
C TYR A 66 16.46 -3.54 -10.40
N ARG A 67 16.41 -4.24 -9.27
CA ARG A 67 17.59 -4.78 -8.60
C ARG A 67 17.31 -6.22 -8.19
N ASP A 68 18.00 -7.17 -8.82
CA ASP A 68 17.79 -8.61 -8.62
C ASP A 68 17.92 -9.00 -7.14
N ASP A 69 18.89 -8.42 -6.43
CA ASP A 69 19.13 -8.63 -4.99
C ASP A 69 17.99 -8.13 -4.08
N THR A 70 17.11 -7.28 -4.62
CA THR A 70 15.95 -6.74 -3.90
C THR A 70 14.61 -7.06 -4.54
N ARG A 71 14.59 -7.82 -5.64
CA ARG A 71 13.39 -8.04 -6.46
C ARG A 71 12.25 -8.66 -5.68
N GLU A 72 12.51 -9.74 -4.95
CA GLU A 72 11.53 -10.41 -4.08
C GLU A 72 10.97 -9.46 -3.00
N ARG A 73 11.85 -8.66 -2.39
CA ARG A 73 11.45 -7.67 -1.37
C ARG A 73 10.63 -6.53 -1.97
N TYR A 74 10.99 -6.10 -3.18
CA TYR A 74 10.19 -5.14 -3.95
C TYR A 74 8.82 -5.73 -4.19
N CYS A 75 8.69 -6.88 -4.86
CA CYS A 75 7.40 -7.48 -5.22
C CYS A 75 6.48 -7.70 -4.01
N ARG A 76 7.02 -8.10 -2.86
CA ARG A 76 6.27 -8.22 -1.60
C ARG A 76 5.65 -6.91 -1.12
N ALA A 77 6.31 -5.77 -1.31
CA ALA A 77 5.86 -4.49 -0.75
C ALA A 77 4.56 -3.95 -1.40
N PRO A 78 4.44 -3.80 -2.74
CA PRO A 78 3.19 -3.43 -3.39
C PRO A 78 2.05 -4.39 -3.10
N LEU A 79 2.33 -5.70 -3.06
CA LEU A 79 1.32 -6.71 -2.68
C LEU A 79 0.77 -6.43 -1.28
N THR A 80 1.66 -6.23 -0.31
CA THR A 80 1.27 -6.00 1.09
C THR A 80 0.49 -4.70 1.28
N LEU A 81 0.82 -3.67 0.50
CA LEU A 81 0.24 -2.33 0.64
C LEU A 81 -1.04 -2.12 -0.18
N PHE A 82 -1.17 -2.77 -1.33
CA PHE A 82 -2.18 -2.42 -2.33
C PHE A 82 -3.03 -3.57 -2.85
N VAL A 83 -2.75 -4.81 -2.45
CA VAL A 83 -3.68 -5.93 -2.64
C VAL A 83 -4.46 -6.12 -1.33
N PRO A 84 -5.78 -6.33 -1.33
CA PRO A 84 -6.49 -6.69 -0.11
C PRO A 84 -6.11 -8.11 0.35
N TRP A 85 -5.74 -8.27 1.61
CA TRP A 85 -5.36 -9.57 2.20
C TRP A 85 -5.74 -9.67 3.67
N ARG A 86 -5.79 -10.91 4.17
CA ARG A 86 -5.95 -11.23 5.60
C ARG A 86 -4.90 -12.21 6.09
N THR A 87 -4.44 -13.06 5.19
CA THR A 87 -3.39 -14.05 5.42
C THR A 87 -2.30 -13.86 4.37
N VAL A 88 -1.10 -14.35 4.67
CA VAL A 88 0.03 -14.24 3.73
C VAL A 88 -0.27 -14.99 2.42
N THR A 89 -1.06 -16.07 2.47
CA THR A 89 -1.47 -16.86 1.30
C THR A 89 -2.36 -16.10 0.33
N ASP A 90 -3.07 -15.06 0.77
CA ASP A 90 -3.81 -14.19 -0.14
C ASP A 90 -2.85 -13.43 -1.07
N LEU A 91 -1.61 -13.16 -0.59
CA LEU A 91 -0.59 -12.42 -1.31
C LEU A 91 0.39 -13.33 -2.06
N CYS A 92 0.81 -14.44 -1.48
CA CYS A 92 1.82 -15.34 -2.04
C CYS A 92 1.63 -16.76 -1.52
N ASP A 93 1.48 -17.71 -2.44
CA ASP A 93 1.33 -19.13 -2.11
C ASP A 93 2.65 -19.76 -1.66
N LEU A 94 2.57 -20.83 -0.86
CA LEU A 94 3.76 -21.46 -0.25
C LEU A 94 4.81 -21.95 -1.26
N ASN A 95 4.38 -22.30 -2.47
CA ASN A 95 5.23 -22.80 -3.55
C ASN A 95 5.48 -21.76 -4.64
N GLN A 96 5.24 -20.48 -4.35
CA GLN A 96 5.34 -19.38 -5.31
C GLN A 96 6.41 -18.36 -4.85
N THR A 97 7.10 -17.75 -5.80
CA THR A 97 7.98 -16.60 -5.52
C THR A 97 7.15 -15.32 -5.38
N TRP A 98 7.67 -14.30 -4.68
CA TRP A 98 6.96 -13.02 -4.59
C TRP A 98 6.86 -12.34 -5.96
N GLU A 99 7.83 -12.55 -6.84
CA GLU A 99 7.76 -12.05 -8.21
C GLU A 99 6.61 -12.69 -9.01
N ASP A 100 6.47 -14.00 -8.99
CA ASP A 100 5.37 -14.68 -9.69
C ASP A 100 4.03 -14.28 -9.08
N ALA A 101 3.98 -14.18 -7.75
CA ALA A 101 2.79 -13.73 -7.04
C ALA A 101 2.39 -12.32 -7.46
N PHE A 102 3.36 -11.41 -7.56
CA PHE A 102 3.14 -10.03 -7.99
C PHE A 102 2.59 -9.97 -9.41
N LYS A 103 3.15 -10.74 -10.35
CA LYS A 103 2.66 -10.82 -11.74
C LYS A 103 1.21 -11.31 -11.80
N SER A 104 0.86 -12.32 -11.00
CA SER A 104 -0.48 -12.94 -11.00
C SER A 104 -1.57 -12.15 -10.28
N ARG A 105 -1.22 -11.06 -9.58
CA ARG A 105 -2.14 -10.32 -8.70
C ARG A 105 -2.21 -8.83 -9.04
N GLN A 106 -1.67 -8.42 -10.19
CA GLN A 106 -1.62 -7.02 -10.63
C GLN A 106 -3.01 -6.42 -10.83
N GLU A 107 -3.98 -7.24 -11.23
CA GLU A 107 -5.37 -6.85 -11.45
C GLU A 107 -6.11 -6.44 -10.18
N TYR A 108 -5.62 -6.88 -9.01
CA TYR A 108 -6.17 -6.48 -7.72
C TYR A 108 -5.65 -5.12 -7.25
N ILE A 109 -4.58 -4.62 -7.88
CA ILE A 109 -4.01 -3.32 -7.58
C ILE A 109 -4.78 -2.25 -8.35
N SER A 110 -5.36 -1.30 -7.63
CA SER A 110 -6.13 -0.21 -8.25
C SER A 110 -5.24 0.69 -9.12
N ILE A 111 -5.82 1.34 -10.13
CA ILE A 111 -5.12 2.32 -10.97
C ILE A 111 -4.50 3.45 -10.13
N HIS A 112 -5.18 3.87 -9.06
CA HIS A 112 -4.64 4.89 -8.15
C HIS A 112 -3.42 4.37 -7.38
N SER A 113 -3.48 3.12 -6.90
CA SER A 113 -2.35 2.45 -6.24
C SER A 113 -1.16 2.27 -7.18
N TRP A 114 -1.39 1.96 -8.46
CA TRP A 114 -0.34 1.90 -9.47
C TRP A 114 0.43 3.22 -9.61
N LYS A 115 -0.27 4.36 -9.63
CA LYS A 115 0.39 5.67 -9.63
C LYS A 115 1.28 5.88 -8.40
N ILE A 116 0.88 5.37 -7.24
CA ILE A 116 1.71 5.45 -6.02
C ILE A 116 2.95 4.56 -6.17
N ILE A 117 2.81 3.35 -6.69
CA ILE A 117 3.92 2.42 -6.97
C ILE A 117 4.92 3.06 -7.94
N GLU A 118 4.43 3.67 -9.03
CA GLU A 118 5.24 4.40 -10.01
C GLU A 118 5.96 5.59 -9.38
N ASN A 119 5.28 6.36 -8.53
CA ASN A 119 5.89 7.48 -7.82
C ASN A 119 7.01 7.03 -6.86
N ILE A 120 6.83 5.90 -6.17
CA ILE A 120 7.90 5.33 -5.33
C ILE A 120 9.13 5.01 -6.18
N GLN A 121 8.93 4.44 -7.37
CA GLN A 121 10.02 4.16 -8.29
C GLN A 121 10.68 5.44 -8.80
N LEU A 122 9.90 6.44 -9.20
CA LEU A 122 10.40 7.73 -9.69
C LEU A 122 11.28 8.42 -8.63
N LEU A 123 10.89 8.36 -7.35
CA LEU A 123 11.70 8.89 -6.25
C LEU A 123 13.07 8.20 -6.14
N HIS A 124 13.15 6.91 -6.42
CA HIS A 124 14.43 6.19 -6.47
C HIS A 124 15.28 6.60 -7.66
N GLU A 125 14.66 6.83 -8.82
CA GLU A 125 15.34 7.31 -10.04
C GLU A 125 15.92 8.70 -9.84
N CYS A 126 15.12 9.67 -9.37
CA CYS A 126 15.62 11.01 -9.09
C CYS A 126 16.73 11.03 -8.04
N ARG A 127 16.63 10.18 -7.01
CA ARG A 127 17.70 10.06 -6.01
C ARG A 127 18.98 9.55 -6.64
N LYS A 128 18.89 8.51 -7.46
CA LYS A 128 20.05 7.93 -8.16
C LYS A 128 20.72 8.97 -9.05
N ASP A 129 19.95 9.66 -9.89
CA ASP A 129 20.49 10.65 -10.83
C ASP A 129 21.20 11.79 -10.11
N ARG A 130 20.62 12.28 -9.00
CA ARG A 130 21.24 13.27 -8.13
C ARG A 130 22.56 12.76 -7.56
N ASP A 131 22.58 11.54 -7.02
CA ASP A 131 23.76 10.98 -6.38
C ASP A 131 24.89 10.74 -7.40
N GLU A 132 24.56 10.29 -8.61
CA GLU A 132 25.51 10.17 -9.73
C GLU A 132 26.09 11.53 -10.15
N HIS A 133 25.23 12.55 -10.26
CA HIS A 133 25.68 13.91 -10.58
C HIS A 133 26.63 14.47 -9.51
N LEU A 134 26.33 14.27 -8.23
CA LEU A 134 27.20 14.69 -7.14
C LEU A 134 28.56 14.01 -7.18
N LEU A 135 28.61 12.71 -7.50
CA LEU A 135 29.87 11.97 -7.64
C LEU A 135 30.72 12.49 -8.79
N GLN A 136 30.11 12.85 -9.93
CA GLN A 136 30.82 13.45 -11.07
C GLN A 136 31.48 14.77 -10.68
N VAL A 137 30.73 15.68 -10.05
CA VAL A 137 31.25 16.99 -9.61
C VAL A 137 32.40 16.85 -8.60
N ILE A 138 32.30 15.90 -7.67
CA ILE A 138 33.39 15.63 -6.71
C ILE A 138 34.64 15.11 -7.42
N THR A 139 34.46 14.23 -8.40
CA THR A 139 35.58 13.64 -9.17
C THR A 139 36.30 14.71 -9.99
N GLU A 140 35.56 15.59 -10.67
CA GLU A 140 36.11 16.71 -11.45
C GLU A 140 36.90 17.68 -10.57
N ALA A 141 36.37 18.03 -9.39
CA ALA A 141 37.07 18.91 -8.45
C ALA A 141 38.36 18.29 -7.90
N GLN A 142 38.44 16.96 -7.80
CA GLN A 142 39.67 16.26 -7.38
C GLN A 142 40.72 16.25 -8.48
N THR A 143 40.31 16.06 -9.74
CA THR A 143 41.24 16.08 -10.89
C THR A 143 41.87 17.45 -11.12
N ASP A 144 41.12 18.53 -10.86
CA ASP A 144 41.62 19.91 -11.01
C ASP A 144 42.60 20.32 -9.89
N ASN A 145 42.58 19.62 -8.75
CA ASN A 145 43.47 19.91 -7.62
C ASN A 145 44.81 19.14 -7.69
N ASP A 146 44.87 18.09 -8.50
CA ASP A 146 46.05 17.23 -8.69
C ASP A 146 46.87 17.59 -9.96
N GLY A 147 46.44 18.59 -10.74
CA GLY A 147 47.12 19.11 -11.93
C GLY A 147 47.78 20.47 -11.71
#